data_AF-A0A7G6VUK0-F1
#
_entry.id   AF-A0A7G6VUK0-F1
#
_cell.length_a   1.000
_cell.length_b   1.000
_cell.length_c   1.000
_cell.angle_alpha   90.00
_cell.angle_beta   90.00
_cell.angle_gamma   90.00
#
_symmetry.space_group_name_H-M   'P 1'
#
loop_
_entity.id
_entity.type
_entity.pdbx_description
1 polymer ?
#
loop_
_entity_poly.entity_id
_entity_poly.type
_entity_poly.pdbx_seq_one_letter_code
_entity_poly.pdbx_strand_id
1 'polypeptide(L)'
;MTERNPWQHKRQSATARGYGAEHKRLRKILLEADPLCAECRKKGRITIATIADHIIPLSKGGKTELNNYQGLCRECSDRKTLTDQGKRYRPRIGQDGWPIE
;
A
#
# COMPACT_ATOMS: atom_id res chain seq x y z
N MET A 1 30.57 21.00 11.49
CA MET A 1 29.22 20.66 12.02
C MET A 1 28.22 21.03 10.94
N THR A 2 27.75 20.07 10.14
CA THR A 2 26.78 20.34 9.07
C THR A 2 25.38 20.43 9.66
N GLU A 3 24.84 21.66 9.70
CA GLU A 3 23.48 21.96 10.14
C GLU A 3 22.47 21.25 9.24
N ARG A 4 21.80 20.23 9.77
CA ARG A 4 20.72 19.53 9.07
C ARG A 4 19.46 20.39 9.18
N ASN A 5 19.09 21.07 8.09
CA ASN A 5 17.86 21.84 7.99
C ASN A 5 16.63 20.88 8.07
N PRO A 6 15.80 20.96 9.13
CA PRO A 6 14.74 19.98 9.38
C PRO A 6 13.58 20.01 8.37
N TRP A 7 13.54 21.01 7.48
CA TRP A 7 12.48 21.19 6.48
C TRP A 7 12.85 20.69 5.08
N GLN A 8 14.10 20.24 4.85
CA GLN A 8 14.57 19.76 3.54
C GLN A 8 14.37 18.25 3.33
N HIS A 9 13.22 17.70 3.70
CA HIS A 9 12.85 16.36 3.27
C HIS A 9 12.41 16.40 1.80
N LYS A 10 13.37 16.38 0.86
CA LYS A 10 13.07 16.22 -0.58
C LYS A 10 12.43 14.84 -0.79
N ARG A 11 11.09 14.78 -0.76
CA ARG A 11 10.33 13.60 -1.18
C ARG A 11 10.65 13.35 -2.65
N GLN A 12 11.15 12.17 -2.96
CA GLN A 12 11.39 11.74 -4.34
C GLN A 12 10.09 11.82 -5.17
N SER A 13 10.23 12.10 -6.48
CA SER A 13 9.10 12.15 -7.42
C SER A 13 8.33 10.82 -7.42
N ALA A 14 7.05 10.84 -7.79
CA ALA A 14 6.23 9.62 -7.85
C ALA A 14 6.88 8.54 -8.72
N THR A 15 7.45 8.94 -9.86
CA THR A 15 8.21 8.06 -10.76
C THR A 15 9.46 7.48 -10.10
N ALA A 16 10.26 8.31 -9.41
CA ALA A 16 11.45 7.85 -8.70
C ALA A 16 11.13 6.92 -7.52
N ARG A 17 9.89 6.96 -7.00
CA ARG A 17 9.39 6.07 -5.95
C ARG A 17 8.71 4.79 -6.49
N GLY A 18 8.75 4.54 -7.80
CA GLY A 18 8.16 3.35 -8.41
C GLY A 18 6.70 3.46 -8.84
N TYR A 19 6.10 4.65 -8.77
CA TYR A 19 4.71 4.92 -9.20
C TYR A 19 4.65 5.51 -10.63
N GLY A 20 5.47 4.96 -11.53
CA GLY A 20 5.57 5.39 -12.93
C GLY A 20 4.42 4.91 -13.83
N ALA A 21 4.58 5.08 -15.14
CA ALA A 21 3.58 4.64 -16.14
C ALA A 21 3.34 3.12 -16.09
N GLU A 22 4.39 2.34 -15.81
CA GLU A 22 4.32 0.89 -15.65
C GLU A 22 3.41 0.47 -14.48
N HIS A 23 3.57 1.09 -13.31
CA HIS A 23 2.70 0.87 -12.15
C HIS A 23 1.23 1.15 -12.48
N LYS A 24 0.94 2.23 -13.21
CA LYS A 24 -0.43 2.55 -13.65
C LYS A 24 -1.00 1.48 -14.59
N ARG A 25 -0.20 0.98 -15.53
CA ARG A 25 -0.60 -0.08 -16.46
C ARG A 25 -0.89 -1.38 -15.72
N LEU A 26 0.04 -1.83 -14.88
CA LEU A 26 -0.09 -3.06 -14.09
C LEU A 26 -1.27 -2.97 -13.11
N ARG A 27 -1.45 -1.82 -12.46
CA ARG A 27 -2.62 -1.57 -11.60
C ARG A 27 -3.93 -1.79 -12.35
N LYS A 28 -4.06 -1.26 -13.56
CA LYS A 28 -5.29 -1.42 -14.36
C LYS A 28 -5.55 -2.90 -14.66
N ILE A 29 -4.54 -3.60 -15.19
CA ILE A 29 -4.64 -5.03 -15.52
C ILE A 29 -5.03 -5.87 -14.29
N LEU A 30 -4.36 -5.62 -13.16
CA LEU A 30 -4.60 -6.35 -11.92
C LEU A 30 -6.03 -6.16 -11.41
N LEU A 31 -6.51 -4.92 -11.36
CA LEU A 31 -7.83 -4.61 -10.82
C LEU A 31 -8.97 -5.00 -11.77
N GLU A 32 -8.71 -5.08 -13.08
CA GLU A 32 -9.66 -5.65 -14.04
C GLU A 32 -9.75 -7.17 -13.92
N ALA A 33 -8.63 -7.86 -13.65
CA ALA A 33 -8.58 -9.31 -13.52
C ALA A 33 -9.05 -9.83 -12.14
N ASP A 34 -8.65 -9.17 -11.06
CA ASP A 34 -9.03 -9.51 -9.67
C ASP A 34 -9.46 -8.24 -8.92
N PRO A 35 -10.75 -7.86 -9.00
CA PRO A 35 -11.25 -6.63 -8.40
C PRO A 35 -11.39 -6.71 -6.87
N LEU A 36 -11.04 -7.85 -6.25
CA LEU A 36 -11.21 -8.08 -4.82
C LEU A 36 -9.91 -7.95 -4.04
N CYS A 37 -10.02 -7.52 -2.80
CA CYS A 37 -8.90 -7.47 -1.87
C CYS A 37 -8.44 -8.89 -1.52
N ALA A 38 -7.20 -9.21 -1.89
CA ALA A 38 -6.61 -10.53 -1.66
C ALA A 38 -6.56 -10.90 -0.17
N GLU A 39 -6.26 -9.93 0.70
CA GLU A 39 -6.21 -10.13 2.15
C GLU A 39 -7.59 -10.31 2.79
N CYS A 40 -8.60 -9.58 2.31
CA CYS A 40 -9.98 -9.78 2.77
C CYS A 40 -10.49 -11.15 2.33
N ARG A 41 -10.22 -11.55 1.08
CA ARG A 41 -10.62 -12.86 0.54
C ARG A 41 -10.07 -14.02 1.36
N LYS A 42 -8.79 -13.96 1.77
CA LYS A 42 -8.18 -14.96 2.67
C LYS A 42 -8.88 -15.07 4.03
N LYS A 43 -9.53 -13.99 4.48
CA LYS A 43 -10.30 -13.92 5.74
C LYS A 43 -11.79 -14.19 5.54
N GLY A 44 -12.22 -14.62 4.36
CA GLY A 44 -13.64 -14.83 4.03
C GLY A 44 -14.47 -13.55 3.90
N ARG A 45 -13.82 -12.38 3.79
CA ARG A 45 -14.50 -11.08 3.58
C ARG A 45 -14.44 -10.69 2.11
N ILE A 46 -15.54 -10.16 1.58
CA ILE A 46 -15.61 -9.62 0.22
C ILE A 46 -15.45 -8.10 0.31
N THR A 47 -14.36 -7.57 -0.26
CA THR A 47 -14.08 -6.14 -0.28
C THR A 47 -13.41 -5.79 -1.59
N ILE A 48 -13.78 -4.66 -2.19
CA ILE A 48 -13.19 -4.19 -3.44
C ILE A 48 -11.73 -3.78 -3.21
N ALA A 49 -10.84 -4.20 -4.10
CA ALA A 49 -9.47 -3.71 -4.16
C ALA A 49 -9.43 -2.33 -4.83
N THR A 50 -8.88 -1.35 -4.13
CA THR A 50 -8.69 0.01 -4.66
C THR A 50 -7.22 0.34 -4.91
N ILE A 51 -6.32 -0.42 -4.29
CA ILE A 51 -4.88 -0.20 -4.30
C ILE A 51 -4.20 -1.45 -4.86
N ALA A 52 -3.32 -1.26 -5.83
CA ALA A 52 -2.42 -2.30 -6.29
C ALA A 52 -1.06 -2.08 -5.61
N ASP A 53 -0.69 -3.00 -4.74
CA ASP A 53 0.53 -2.92 -3.94
C ASP A 53 1.47 -4.08 -4.23
N HIS A 54 2.77 -3.86 -4.03
CA HIS A 54 3.77 -4.91 -4.19
C HIS A 54 3.71 -5.90 -3.01
N ILE A 55 3.67 -7.20 -3.28
CA ILE A 55 3.73 -8.27 -2.27
C ILE A 55 5.07 -8.16 -1.52
N ILE A 56 6.18 -8.17 -2.27
CA ILE A 56 7.51 -7.85 -1.79
C ILE A 56 7.80 -6.38 -2.12
N PRO A 57 7.98 -5.49 -1.13
CA PRO A 57 8.33 -4.10 -1.36
C PRO A 57 9.60 -3.94 -2.20
N LEU A 58 9.67 -2.90 -3.04
CA LEU A 58 10.88 -2.56 -3.81
C LEU A 58 12.11 -2.38 -2.90
N SER A 59 11.92 -1.82 -1.70
CA SER A 59 12.98 -1.65 -0.70
C SER A 59 13.57 -2.95 -0.17
N LYS A 60 12.85 -4.07 -0.32
CA LYS A 60 13.28 -5.43 0.06
C LYS A 60 13.68 -6.27 -1.16
N GLY A 61 13.94 -5.64 -2.31
CA GLY A 61 14.33 -6.33 -3.55
C GLY A 61 13.14 -6.84 -4.39
N GLY A 62 11.92 -6.41 -4.09
CA GLY A 62 10.77 -6.68 -4.95
C GLY A 62 10.92 -6.06 -6.33
N LYS A 63 10.30 -6.69 -7.33
CA LYS A 63 10.29 -6.21 -8.72
C LYS A 63 8.91 -5.68 -9.12
N THR A 64 8.89 -4.80 -10.12
CA THR A 64 7.67 -4.26 -10.73
C THR A 64 7.09 -5.26 -11.75
N GLU A 65 6.78 -6.48 -11.31
CA GLU A 65 6.25 -7.55 -12.16
C GLU A 65 4.83 -7.92 -11.72
N LEU A 66 3.92 -8.25 -12.65
CA LEU A 66 2.51 -8.53 -12.32
C LEU A 66 2.33 -9.61 -11.24
N ASN A 67 3.23 -10.60 -11.18
CA ASN A 67 3.26 -11.67 -10.17
C ASN A 67 3.53 -11.17 -8.73
N ASN A 68 4.16 -10.00 -8.58
CA ASN A 68 4.51 -9.38 -7.31
C ASN A 68 3.50 -8.29 -6.94
N TYR A 69 2.37 -8.17 -7.65
CA TYR A 69 1.30 -7.26 -7.29
C TYR A 69 0.14 -7.99 -6.64
N GLN A 70 -0.51 -7.32 -5.68
CA GLN A 70 -1.75 -7.76 -5.08
C GLN A 70 -2.74 -6.61 -4.98
N GLY A 71 -4.02 -6.90 -5.23
CA GLY A 71 -5.12 -5.98 -4.99
C GLY A 71 -5.46 -5.93 -3.51
N LEU A 72 -5.46 -4.73 -2.92
CA LEU A 72 -5.79 -4.49 -1.52
C LEU A 72 -6.84 -3.39 -1.38
N CYS A 73 -7.70 -3.52 -0.37
CA CYS A 73 -8.49 -2.38 0.13
C CYS A 73 -7.58 -1.40 0.89
N ARG A 74 -8.10 -0.20 1.16
CA ARG A 74 -7.36 0.86 1.88
C ARG A 74 -6.81 0.38 3.22
N GLU A 75 -7.63 -0.29 4.02
CA GLU A 75 -7.26 -0.75 5.35
C GLU A 75 -6.17 -1.82 5.34
N CYS A 76 -6.26 -2.79 4.42
CA CYS A 76 -5.25 -3.82 4.30
C CYS A 76 -3.92 -3.25 3.79
N SER A 77 -3.96 -2.26 2.90
CA SER A 77 -2.75 -1.55 2.44
C SER A 77 -2.11 -0.73 3.56
N ASP A 78 -2.91 0.00 4.36
CA ASP A 78 -2.42 0.77 5.50
C ASP A 78 -1.81 -0.16 6.57
N ARG A 79 -2.47 -1.29 6.87
CA ARG A 79 -1.95 -2.32 7.77
C ARG A 79 -0.63 -2.89 7.27
N LYS A 80 -0.52 -3.25 5.98
CA LYS A 80 0.73 -3.74 5.38
C LYS A 80 1.84 -2.72 5.48
N THR A 81 1.56 -1.46 5.15
CA THR A 81 2.53 -0.36 5.24
C THR A 81 3.09 -0.21 6.66
N LEU A 82 2.24 -0.36 7.67
CA LEU A 82 2.66 -0.29 9.07
C LEU A 82 3.50 -1.51 9.46
N THR A 83 3.08 -2.72 9.07
CA THR A 83 3.88 -3.94 9.28
C THR A 83 5.26 -3.84 8.62
N ASP A 84 5.33 -3.33 7.39
CA ASP A 84 6.60 -3.11 6.68
C ASP A 84 7.50 -2.08 7.37
N GLN A 85 6.93 -1.12 8.11
CA GLN A 85 7.64 -0.14 8.93
C GLN A 85 7.90 -0.60 10.38
N GLY A 86 7.48 -1.82 10.77
CA GLY A 86 7.56 -2.30 12.15
C GLY A 86 6.61 -1.59 13.13
N LYS A 87 5.58 -0.89 12.63
CA LYS A 87 4.59 -0.16 13.42
C LYS A 87 3.29 -0.96 13.57
N ARG A 88 2.54 -0.67 14.64
CA ARG A 88 1.20 -1.24 14.86
C ARG A 88 0.12 -0.43 14.16
N TYR A 89 -0.88 -1.12 13.62
CA TYR A 89 -2.09 -0.49 13.09
C TYR A 89 -2.86 0.20 14.20
N ARG A 90 -3.28 1.45 13.97
CA ARG A 90 -4.15 2.22 14.86
C ARG A 90 -5.49 2.39 14.13
N PRO A 91 -6.59 1.78 14.61
CA PRO A 91 -7.88 1.97 13.98
C PRO A 91 -8.31 3.43 14.09
N ARG A 92 -9.15 3.88 13.16
CA ARG A 92 -9.85 5.14 13.34
C ARG A 92 -10.85 4.97 14.49
N ILE A 93 -10.91 5.96 15.37
CA ILE A 93 -11.82 5.97 16.52
C ILE A 93 -12.97 6.92 16.18
N GLY A 94 -14.21 6.46 16.37
CA GLY A 94 -15.43 7.25 16.24
C GLY A 94 -15.59 8.27 17.36
N GLN A 95 -16.59 9.15 17.25
CA GLN A 95 -16.88 10.14 18.30
C GLN A 95 -17.39 9.48 19.61
N ASP A 96 -17.87 8.25 19.50
CA ASP A 96 -18.29 7.36 20.58
C ASP A 96 -17.11 6.65 21.29
N GLY A 97 -15.88 6.82 20.80
CA GLY A 97 -14.70 6.20 21.39
C GLY A 97 -14.42 4.76 20.94
N TRP A 98 -15.22 4.20 20.03
CA TRP A 98 -15.03 2.85 19.50
C TRP A 98 -14.33 2.86 18.12
N PRO A 99 -13.57 1.79 17.77
CA PRO A 99 -13.05 1.63 16.42
C PRO A 99 -14.17 1.65 15.38
N ILE A 100 -14.04 2.50 14.36
CA ILE A 100 -14.88 2.39 13.17
C ILE A 100 -14.31 1.26 12.30
N GLU A 101 -15.11 0.20 12.13
CA GLU A 101 -14.86 -0.87 11.15
C GLU A 101 -15.26 -0.44 9.73
#